data_AF-M1C1H2-F1
#
_entry.id   AF-M1C1H2-F1
#
_cell.length_a   1.000
_cell.length_b   1.000
_cell.length_c   1.000
_cell.angle_alpha   90.00
_cell.angle_beta   90.00
_cell.angle_gamma   90.00
#
_symmetry.space_group_name_H-M   'P 1'
#
loop_
_entity.id
_entity.type
_entity.pdbx_description
1 polymer ?
#
loop_
_entity_poly.entity_id
_entity_poly.type
_entity_poly.pdbx_seq_one_letter_code
_entity_poly.pdbx_strand_id
1 'polypeptide(L)'
;MTSPKKPPPESDRTLTAIMHQPASPRFHLGTPTSGANRKVAIAVDLSDESAYAVKWAVQNYLRPGDAVILLHVRPTSVLYGADWGAIDVSVDTENEESQRKLEDDFDNFTTTKSNDLAQPLVEANIPFKIHIVKDHDMKERLCLEVERLGLSAVIMGSRGFGASRRSPKGGMLGSVSDYCVHHCVCPVVVVRYPDDKDATSGNDSVTDVLHPVPEEEPIYHDASDKTAVR
;
A
#
# COMPACT_ATOMS: atom_id res chain seq x y z
N MET A 1 67.15 25.04 17.32
CA MET A 1 66.07 25.02 16.31
C MET A 1 65.71 23.56 16.07
N THR A 2 64.59 23.14 16.62
CA THR A 2 64.18 21.74 16.82
C THR A 2 63.23 21.30 15.70
N SER A 3 63.57 20.20 15.02
CA SER A 3 62.75 19.59 13.96
C SER A 3 61.40 19.07 14.47
N PRO A 4 60.31 19.14 13.68
CA PRO A 4 59.01 18.60 14.09
C PRO A 4 58.95 17.08 13.95
N LYS A 5 58.41 16.41 14.98
CA LYS A 5 58.14 14.96 15.03
C LYS A 5 56.92 14.59 14.18
N LYS A 6 57.04 13.46 13.48
CA LYS A 6 55.98 12.79 12.69
C LYS A 6 54.95 12.12 13.61
N PRO A 7 53.63 12.16 13.31
CA PRO A 7 52.62 11.51 14.14
C PRO A 7 52.60 9.98 13.96
N PRO A 8 52.18 9.21 14.99
CA PRO A 8 52.09 7.76 14.95
C PRO A 8 50.83 7.27 14.18
N PRO A 9 50.79 5.99 13.78
CA PRO A 9 49.68 5.42 12.99
C PRO A 9 48.46 5.09 13.86
N GLU A 10 47.26 5.41 13.38
CA GLU A 10 45.98 4.97 13.96
C GLU A 10 45.72 3.50 13.62
N SER A 11 45.77 2.64 14.64
CA SER A 11 45.28 1.26 14.61
C SER A 11 44.03 1.14 15.49
N ASP A 12 43.15 0.21 15.10
CA ASP A 12 41.93 -0.28 15.76
C ASP A 12 40.61 0.50 15.57
N ARG A 13 39.92 0.14 14.48
CA ARG A 13 38.45 0.21 14.39
C ARG A 13 37.85 -0.83 15.34
N THR A 14 37.48 -0.40 16.53
CA THR A 14 36.64 -1.18 17.44
C THR A 14 35.18 -1.09 17.00
N LEU A 15 34.57 -2.24 16.68
CA LEU A 15 33.12 -2.39 16.49
C LEU A 15 32.41 -1.98 17.78
N THR A 16 31.75 -0.82 17.78
CA THR A 16 30.96 -0.40 18.93
C THR A 16 29.64 -1.18 18.94
N ALA A 17 29.49 -2.05 19.93
CA ALA A 17 28.24 -2.74 20.22
C ALA A 17 27.14 -1.71 20.54
N ILE A 18 26.07 -1.70 19.75
CA ILE A 18 24.89 -0.86 20.00
C ILE A 18 24.05 -1.55 21.08
N MET A 19 24.09 -1.04 22.31
CA MET A 19 23.17 -1.44 23.36
C MET A 19 21.77 -0.85 23.08
N HIS A 20 20.76 -1.71 22.98
CA HIS A 20 19.36 -1.28 22.97
C HIS A 20 18.96 -0.76 24.36
N GLN A 21 18.73 0.55 24.47
CA GLN A 21 17.96 1.15 25.55
C GLN A 21 16.51 1.41 25.08
N PRO A 22 15.49 1.23 25.96
CA PRO A 22 14.11 1.54 25.61
C PRO A 22 13.95 3.05 25.39
N ALA A 23 13.53 3.43 24.18
CA ALA A 23 13.47 4.82 23.74
C ALA A 23 12.41 5.62 24.52
N SER A 24 12.88 6.68 25.20
CA SER A 24 12.04 7.79 25.65
C SER A 24 11.57 8.64 24.46
N PRO A 25 10.39 9.28 24.52
CA PRO A 25 9.69 9.88 23.36
C PRO A 25 10.29 11.20 22.82
N ARG A 26 11.56 11.51 23.09
CA ARG A 26 12.18 12.82 22.76
C ARG A 26 13.32 12.78 21.75
N PHE A 27 13.63 11.61 21.19
CA PHE A 27 14.54 11.52 20.04
C PHE A 27 13.90 10.63 18.98
N HIS A 28 13.40 11.25 17.91
CA HIS A 28 13.02 10.54 16.70
C HIS A 28 14.31 10.00 16.07
N LEU A 29 14.67 8.75 16.36
CA LEU A 29 15.55 8.01 15.49
C LEU A 29 14.85 7.97 14.13
N GLY A 30 15.33 8.78 13.19
CA GLY A 30 14.62 9.09 11.94
C GLY A 30 14.25 7.81 11.23
N THR A 31 12.95 7.58 11.05
CA THR A 31 12.50 6.56 10.11
C THR A 31 12.98 6.98 8.72
N PRO A 32 13.24 6.05 7.78
CA PRO A 32 13.71 6.41 6.43
C PRO A 32 12.78 7.39 5.69
N THR A 33 11.55 7.58 6.18
CA THR A 33 10.52 8.47 5.63
C THR A 33 10.44 9.83 6.36
N SER A 34 11.20 10.06 7.45
CA SER A 34 11.07 11.27 8.30
C SER A 34 11.53 12.58 7.65
N GLY A 35 12.40 12.51 6.64
CA GLY A 35 12.88 13.68 5.89
C GLY A 35 12.12 13.94 4.59
N ALA A 36 11.05 13.21 4.32
CA ALA A 36 10.31 13.31 3.07
C ALA A 36 9.39 14.54 3.06
N ASN A 37 9.28 15.19 1.89
CA ASN A 37 8.33 16.28 1.67
C ASN A 37 6.89 15.76 1.69
N ARG A 38 6.70 14.53 1.20
CA ARG A 38 5.41 13.88 1.04
C ARG A 38 5.53 12.40 1.38
N LYS A 39 4.54 11.86 2.10
CA LYS A 39 4.42 10.43 2.37
C LYS A 39 3.28 9.86 1.54
N VAL A 40 3.58 8.93 0.64
CA VAL A 40 2.61 8.30 -0.25
C VAL A 40 2.35 6.87 0.21
N ALA A 41 1.09 6.49 0.38
CA ALA A 41 0.71 5.11 0.66
C ALA A 41 0.64 4.33 -0.65
N ILE A 42 1.15 3.10 -0.65
CA ILE A 42 0.77 2.10 -1.66
C ILE A 42 0.13 0.94 -0.91
N ALA A 43 -1.18 0.77 -1.10
CA ALA A 43 -1.92 -0.32 -0.48
C ALA A 43 -1.71 -1.62 -1.24
N VAL A 44 -1.31 -2.66 -0.54
CA VAL A 44 -1.02 -3.97 -1.12
C VAL A 44 -1.74 -5.10 -0.40
N ASP A 45 -2.08 -6.13 -1.15
CA ASP A 45 -2.77 -7.33 -0.67
C ASP A 45 -2.09 -8.63 -1.14
N LEU A 46 -0.81 -8.52 -1.52
CA LEU A 46 0.05 -9.62 -1.98
C LEU A 46 -0.40 -10.27 -3.31
N SER A 47 -1.30 -9.61 -4.05
CA SER A 47 -1.71 -9.98 -5.41
C SER A 47 -0.79 -9.41 -6.49
N ASP A 48 -0.88 -9.95 -7.70
CA ASP A 48 -0.19 -9.43 -8.88
C ASP A 48 -0.70 -8.03 -9.26
N GLU A 49 -1.99 -7.75 -9.04
CA GLU A 49 -2.59 -6.43 -9.23
C GLU A 49 -1.96 -5.38 -8.31
N SER A 50 -1.72 -5.72 -7.04
CA SER A 50 -1.02 -4.84 -6.11
C SER A 50 0.47 -4.69 -6.45
N ALA A 51 1.13 -5.77 -6.91
CA ALA A 51 2.52 -5.72 -7.37
C ALA A 51 2.68 -4.79 -8.58
N TYR A 52 1.74 -4.83 -9.51
CA TYR A 52 1.69 -3.92 -10.64
C TYR A 52 1.47 -2.47 -10.19
N ALA A 53 0.59 -2.23 -9.22
CA ALA A 53 0.37 -0.90 -8.68
C ALA A 53 1.65 -0.29 -8.08
N VAL A 54 2.49 -1.08 -7.41
CA VAL A 54 3.81 -0.62 -6.93
C VAL A 54 4.71 -0.21 -8.10
N LYS A 55 4.84 -1.07 -9.11
CA LYS A 55 5.65 -0.77 -10.31
C LYS A 55 5.16 0.48 -11.03
N TRP A 56 3.85 0.58 -11.22
CA TRP A 56 3.20 1.73 -11.85
C TRP A 56 3.46 3.02 -11.07
N ALA A 57 3.38 2.98 -9.74
CA ALA A 57 3.63 4.14 -8.89
C ALA A 57 5.05 4.68 -9.06
N VAL A 58 6.05 3.79 -9.06
CA VAL A 58 7.47 4.13 -9.29
C VAL A 58 7.66 4.83 -10.64
N GLN A 59 6.99 4.35 -11.68
CA GLN A 59 7.17 4.85 -13.04
C GLN A 59 6.40 6.15 -13.32
N ASN A 60 5.24 6.35 -12.69
CA ASN A 60 4.28 7.37 -13.14
C ASN A 60 3.90 8.41 -12.08
N TYR A 61 4.00 8.09 -10.79
CA TYR A 61 3.45 8.94 -9.74
C TYR A 61 4.52 9.52 -8.80
N LEU A 62 5.45 8.68 -8.37
CA LEU A 62 6.45 9.03 -7.37
C LEU A 62 7.49 10.00 -7.92
N ARG A 63 7.93 10.92 -7.07
CA ARG A 63 8.84 12.02 -7.42
C ARG A 63 9.97 12.11 -6.40
N PRO A 64 11.10 12.75 -6.75
CA PRO A 64 12.16 13.02 -5.78
C PRO A 64 11.63 13.77 -4.55
N GLY A 65 11.99 13.29 -3.36
CA GLY A 65 11.52 13.82 -2.08
C GLY A 65 10.25 13.16 -1.53
N ASP A 66 9.62 12.26 -2.29
CA ASP A 66 8.60 11.36 -1.76
C ASP A 66 9.24 10.24 -0.93
N ALA A 67 8.51 9.78 0.09
CA ALA A 67 8.76 8.48 0.70
C ALA A 67 7.48 7.65 0.73
N VAL A 68 7.65 6.34 0.61
CA VAL A 68 6.54 5.40 0.44
C VAL A 68 6.25 4.66 1.74
N ILE A 69 4.96 4.52 2.06
CA ILE A 69 4.48 3.56 3.05
C ILE A 69 3.77 2.44 2.29
N LEU A 70 4.42 1.27 2.24
CA LEU A 70 3.80 0.06 1.70
C LEU A 70 2.85 -0.49 2.76
N LEU A 71 1.55 -0.26 2.58
CA LEU A 71 0.51 -0.50 3.58
C LEU A 71 -0.21 -1.82 3.27
N HIS A 72 -0.11 -2.79 4.17
CA HIS A 72 -0.82 -4.06 4.07
C HIS A 72 -1.72 -4.25 5.29
N VAL A 73 -2.99 -4.54 5.07
CA VAL A 73 -3.90 -4.97 6.14
C VAL A 73 -4.04 -6.49 6.05
N ARG A 74 -3.49 -7.18 7.06
CA ARG A 74 -3.64 -8.62 7.23
C ARG A 74 -4.98 -8.90 7.93
N PRO A 75 -5.89 -9.70 7.33
CA PRO A 75 -7.09 -10.15 8.01
C PRO A 75 -6.75 -10.89 9.31
N THR A 76 -7.50 -10.62 10.39
CA THR A 76 -7.40 -11.36 11.65
C THR A 76 -8.77 -11.86 12.09
N SER A 77 -8.82 -13.09 12.62
CA SER A 77 -10.02 -13.65 13.29
C SER A 77 -10.16 -13.19 14.73
N VAL A 78 -9.14 -12.52 15.27
CA VAL A 78 -9.12 -12.03 16.65
C VAL A 78 -9.97 -10.77 16.74
N LEU A 79 -11.13 -10.88 17.40
CA LEU A 79 -11.97 -9.73 17.70
C LEU A 79 -11.51 -9.12 19.03
N TYR A 80 -11.17 -7.82 19.00
CA TYR A 80 -10.86 -7.04 20.20
C TYR A 80 -12.14 -6.33 20.68
N GLY A 81 -12.85 -6.91 21.65
CA GLY A 81 -13.97 -6.26 22.34
C GLY A 81 -13.48 -5.44 23.54
N ALA A 82 -14.06 -4.26 23.78
CA ALA A 82 -13.71 -3.35 24.88
C ALA A 82 -13.92 -3.96 26.29
N ASP A 83 -14.65 -5.07 26.35
CA ASP A 83 -15.18 -5.72 27.53
C ASP A 83 -15.01 -7.26 27.50
N TRP A 84 -14.47 -7.84 26.41
CA TRP A 84 -14.46 -9.30 26.19
C TRP A 84 -13.07 -9.95 26.06
N GLY A 85 -11.99 -9.18 26.09
CA GLY A 85 -10.67 -9.71 25.76
C GLY A 85 -10.57 -10.10 24.28
N ALA A 86 -9.42 -10.65 23.88
CA ALA A 86 -9.22 -11.15 22.53
C ALA A 86 -9.95 -12.49 22.39
N ILE A 87 -11.05 -12.53 21.63
CA ILE A 87 -11.73 -13.79 21.30
C ILE A 87 -11.17 -14.25 19.95
N ASP A 88 -10.51 -15.41 19.94
CA ASP A 88 -10.19 -16.09 18.69
C ASP A 88 -11.45 -16.82 18.20
N VAL A 89 -11.91 -16.45 17.02
CA VAL A 89 -13.11 -17.02 16.37
C VAL A 89 -12.74 -18.26 15.53
N SER A 90 -11.48 -18.71 15.56
CA SER A 90 -11.08 -19.93 14.86
C SER A 90 -11.73 -21.16 15.51
N VAL A 91 -12.51 -21.88 14.70
CA VAL A 91 -13.25 -23.09 15.09
C VAL A 91 -12.25 -24.20 15.46
N ASP A 92 -12.36 -24.70 16.69
CA ASP A 92 -11.83 -25.98 17.19
C ASP A 92 -10.53 -26.48 16.53
N THR A 93 -9.42 -25.80 16.78
CA THR A 93 -8.09 -26.42 16.61
C THR A 93 -7.54 -26.76 17.97
N GLU A 94 -7.55 -28.06 18.31
CA GLU A 94 -7.26 -28.64 19.64
C GLU A 94 -5.82 -28.43 20.16
N ASN A 95 -5.04 -27.48 19.64
CA ASN A 95 -3.68 -27.24 20.13
C ASN A 95 -3.20 -25.78 19.92
N GLU A 96 -2.93 -25.05 21.01
CA GLU A 96 -2.37 -23.68 20.96
C GLU A 96 -1.06 -23.62 20.14
N GLU A 97 -0.28 -24.70 20.14
CA GLU A 97 0.98 -24.79 19.43
C GLU A 97 0.80 -24.84 17.90
N SER A 98 -0.27 -25.48 17.41
CA SER A 98 -0.55 -25.51 15.96
C SER A 98 -1.08 -24.17 15.47
N GLN A 99 -1.88 -23.47 16.28
CA GLN A 99 -2.34 -22.11 15.99
C GLN A 99 -1.17 -21.13 15.91
N ARG A 100 -0.28 -21.13 16.91
CA ARG A 100 0.94 -20.28 16.91
C ARG A 100 1.80 -20.54 15.68
N LYS A 101 2.02 -21.81 15.33
CA LYS A 101 2.80 -22.17 14.14
C LYS A 101 2.15 -21.65 12.85
N LEU A 102 0.82 -21.77 12.71
CA LEU A 102 0.12 -21.21 11.56
C LEU A 102 0.25 -19.69 11.51
N GLU A 103 0.12 -19.01 12.65
CA GLU A 103 0.29 -17.55 12.73
C GLU A 103 1.69 -17.10 12.30
N ASP A 104 2.73 -17.80 12.78
CA ASP A 104 4.13 -17.57 12.43
C ASP A 104 4.38 -17.81 10.93
N ASP A 105 3.84 -18.90 10.38
CA ASP A 105 3.94 -19.21 8.94
C ASP A 105 3.28 -18.10 8.09
N PHE A 106 2.12 -17.58 8.52
CA PHE A 106 1.46 -16.45 7.87
C PHE A 106 2.25 -15.14 7.99
N ASP A 107 2.83 -14.85 9.16
CA ASP A 107 3.67 -13.66 9.35
C ASP A 107 4.96 -13.73 8.51
N ASN A 108 5.58 -14.91 8.43
CA ASN A 108 6.74 -15.16 7.56
C ASN A 108 6.40 -15.01 6.08
N PHE A 109 5.26 -15.55 5.64
CA PHE A 109 4.77 -15.40 4.28
C PHE A 109 4.51 -13.94 3.93
N THR A 110 3.80 -13.22 4.80
CA THR A 110 3.46 -11.80 4.63
C THR A 110 4.73 -10.96 4.55
N THR A 111 5.70 -11.22 5.43
CA THR A 111 6.98 -10.51 5.46
C THR A 111 7.77 -10.74 4.18
N THR A 112 7.91 -12.00 3.75
CA THR A 112 8.63 -12.34 2.51
C THR A 112 8.00 -11.66 1.30
N LYS A 113 6.68 -11.81 1.12
CA LYS A 113 5.98 -11.21 -0.02
C LYS A 113 5.98 -9.69 -0.01
N SER A 114 5.88 -9.07 1.16
CA SER A 114 5.97 -7.60 1.26
C SER A 114 7.36 -7.07 0.87
N ASN A 115 8.43 -7.82 1.19
CA ASN A 115 9.78 -7.48 0.74
C ASN A 115 9.94 -7.68 -0.78
N ASP A 116 9.34 -8.71 -1.37
CA ASP A 116 9.33 -8.91 -2.81
C ASP A 116 8.61 -7.76 -3.54
N LEU A 117 7.46 -7.33 -3.02
CA LEU A 117 6.70 -6.20 -3.55
C LEU A 117 7.47 -4.88 -3.47
N ALA A 118 8.39 -4.76 -2.52
CA ALA A 118 9.18 -3.56 -2.35
C ALA A 118 10.39 -3.46 -3.30
N GLN A 119 10.74 -4.52 -4.05
CA GLN A 119 11.91 -4.50 -4.95
C GLN A 119 11.91 -3.32 -5.95
N PRO A 120 10.80 -2.94 -6.60
CA PRO A 120 10.80 -1.78 -7.50
C PRO A 120 11.15 -0.46 -6.80
N LEU A 121 10.86 -0.33 -5.50
CA LEU A 121 11.23 0.84 -4.69
C LEU A 121 12.72 0.83 -4.35
N VAL A 122 13.27 -0.35 -4.05
CA VAL A 122 14.71 -0.55 -3.80
C VAL A 122 15.51 -0.21 -5.05
N GLU A 123 15.11 -0.76 -6.20
CA GLU A 123 15.75 -0.54 -7.50
C GLU A 123 15.74 0.95 -7.91
N ALA A 124 14.64 1.65 -7.61
CA ALA A 124 14.51 3.09 -7.86
C ALA A 124 15.14 3.98 -6.77
N ASN A 125 15.73 3.39 -5.73
CA ASN A 125 16.30 4.08 -4.57
C ASN A 125 15.31 5.07 -3.90
N ILE A 126 14.04 4.67 -3.80
CA ILE A 126 12.97 5.44 -3.17
C ILE A 126 12.89 5.04 -1.69
N PRO A 127 12.98 5.97 -0.72
CA PRO A 127 12.83 5.64 0.69
C PRO A 127 11.46 5.07 0.97
N PHE A 128 11.39 3.92 1.62
CA PHE A 128 10.12 3.30 1.98
C PHE A 128 10.12 2.64 3.36
N LYS A 129 8.91 2.41 3.88
CA LYS A 129 8.65 1.60 5.07
C LYS A 129 7.50 0.64 4.76
N ILE A 130 7.66 -0.62 5.13
CA ILE A 130 6.57 -1.60 5.12
C ILE A 130 5.78 -1.45 6.43
N HIS A 131 4.47 -1.28 6.33
CA HIS A 131 3.56 -1.11 7.45
C HIS A 131 2.43 -2.13 7.37
N ILE A 132 2.56 -3.19 8.16
CA ILE A 132 1.58 -4.27 8.24
C ILE A 132 0.72 -4.05 9.48
N VAL A 133 -0.59 -4.07 9.32
CA VAL A 133 -1.56 -3.98 10.42
C VAL A 133 -2.51 -5.17 10.36
N LYS A 134 -2.93 -5.69 11.51
CA LYS A 134 -3.92 -6.77 11.61
C LYS A 134 -5.27 -6.15 11.93
N ASP A 135 -6.29 -6.44 11.13
CA ASP A 135 -7.66 -5.98 11.37
C ASP A 135 -8.70 -6.88 10.68
N HIS A 136 -9.93 -6.85 11.16
CA HIS A 136 -11.09 -7.55 10.61
C HIS A 136 -11.77 -6.75 9.50
N ASP A 137 -11.79 -5.41 9.58
CA ASP A 137 -12.29 -4.54 8.50
C ASP A 137 -11.13 -3.88 7.76
N MET A 138 -10.73 -4.50 6.64
CA MET A 138 -9.59 -4.04 5.85
C MET A 138 -9.78 -2.63 5.26
N LYS A 139 -10.98 -2.31 4.78
CA LYS A 139 -11.25 -1.06 4.05
C LYS A 139 -11.31 0.13 5.01
N GLU A 140 -11.92 -0.05 6.18
CA GLU A 140 -11.94 0.95 7.24
C GLU A 140 -10.54 1.13 7.83
N ARG A 141 -9.86 0.02 8.14
CA ARG A 141 -8.50 0.04 8.69
C ARG A 141 -7.52 0.80 7.79
N LEU A 142 -7.62 0.60 6.48
CA LEU A 142 -6.76 1.29 5.53
C LEU A 142 -6.97 2.81 5.59
N CYS A 143 -8.22 3.27 5.57
CA CYS A 143 -8.54 4.69 5.67
C CYS A 143 -8.05 5.30 7.00
N LEU A 144 -8.23 4.60 8.11
CA LEU A 144 -7.75 5.03 9.43
C LEU A 144 -6.22 5.14 9.48
N GLU A 145 -5.50 4.19 8.90
CA GLU A 145 -4.03 4.23 8.88
C GLU A 145 -3.50 5.34 7.97
N VAL A 146 -4.20 5.65 6.87
CA VAL A 146 -3.89 6.77 5.98
C VAL A 146 -3.99 8.10 6.71
N GLU A 147 -5.06 8.31 7.47
CA GLU A 147 -5.24 9.50 8.30
C GLU A 147 -4.21 9.55 9.44
N ARG A 148 -4.08 8.46 10.20
CA ARG A 148 -3.19 8.37 11.37
C ARG A 148 -1.72 8.64 11.01
N LEU A 149 -1.29 8.18 9.84
CA LEU A 149 0.08 8.37 9.36
C LEU A 149 0.28 9.70 8.62
N GLY A 150 -0.78 10.47 8.38
CA GLY A 150 -0.74 11.74 7.65
C GLY A 150 -0.23 11.54 6.22
N LEU A 151 -0.79 10.56 5.50
CA LEU A 151 -0.38 10.24 4.14
C LEU A 151 -1.05 11.19 3.15
N SER A 152 -0.30 11.65 2.16
CA SER A 152 -0.72 12.69 1.24
C SER A 152 -1.45 12.16 0.01
N ALA A 153 -1.33 10.88 -0.28
CA ALA A 153 -2.07 10.16 -1.31
C ALA A 153 -2.02 8.65 -1.04
N VAL A 154 -2.98 7.91 -1.60
CA VAL A 154 -3.03 6.45 -1.58
C VAL A 154 -3.05 5.93 -3.02
N ILE A 155 -2.18 4.98 -3.32
CA ILE A 155 -2.17 4.26 -4.60
C ILE A 155 -2.56 2.81 -4.32
N MET A 156 -3.44 2.25 -5.12
CA MET A 156 -3.88 0.86 -4.94
C MET A 156 -4.34 0.22 -6.24
N GLY A 157 -4.37 -1.11 -6.26
CA GLY A 157 -4.98 -1.86 -7.35
C GLY A 157 -6.50 -1.63 -7.42
N SER A 158 -7.05 -1.67 -8.63
CA SER A 158 -8.49 -1.61 -8.86
C SER A 158 -9.25 -2.81 -8.32
N ARG A 159 -8.56 -3.95 -8.21
CA ARG A 159 -9.03 -5.22 -7.69
C ARG A 159 -7.98 -5.80 -6.76
N GLY A 160 -8.40 -6.73 -5.93
CA GLY A 160 -7.53 -7.43 -5.00
C GLY A 160 -7.61 -8.94 -5.11
N PHE A 161 -6.97 -9.62 -4.16
CA PHE A 161 -6.88 -11.06 -4.06
C PHE A 161 -8.27 -11.73 -4.15
N GLY A 162 -8.43 -12.68 -5.08
CA GLY A 162 -9.68 -13.41 -5.31
C GLY A 162 -10.71 -12.70 -6.20
N ALA A 163 -10.50 -11.44 -6.59
CA ALA A 163 -11.42 -10.68 -7.46
C ALA A 163 -11.23 -10.96 -8.97
N SER A 164 -10.11 -11.56 -9.37
CA SER A 164 -9.78 -11.94 -10.76
C SER A 164 -10.78 -12.94 -11.36
N ARG A 165 -11.50 -13.72 -10.53
CA ARG A 165 -12.42 -14.78 -10.99
C ARG A 165 -13.80 -14.30 -11.47
N ARG A 166 -14.13 -13.00 -11.39
CA ARG A 166 -15.47 -12.50 -11.77
C ARG A 166 -15.42 -11.40 -12.84
N SER A 167 -15.72 -11.86 -14.05
CA SER A 167 -16.24 -11.19 -15.24
C SER A 167 -15.29 -10.33 -16.09
N PRO A 168 -15.04 -10.72 -17.36
CA PRO A 168 -14.29 -9.94 -18.36
C PRO A 168 -15.13 -8.80 -18.98
N LYS A 169 -16.13 -8.29 -18.25
CA LYS A 169 -17.02 -7.22 -18.68
C LYS A 169 -17.22 -6.24 -17.54
N GLY A 170 -16.49 -5.12 -17.61
CA GLY A 170 -16.88 -3.86 -17.01
C GLY A 170 -16.25 -3.53 -15.66
N GLY A 171 -15.30 -2.60 -15.68
CA GLY A 171 -15.37 -1.29 -14.99
C GLY A 171 -15.43 -1.21 -13.46
N MET A 172 -15.98 -2.20 -12.77
CA MET A 172 -16.34 -2.11 -11.35
C MET A 172 -15.12 -2.24 -10.46
N LEU A 173 -14.96 -1.32 -9.51
CA LEU A 173 -13.90 -1.38 -8.50
C LEU A 173 -14.12 -2.54 -7.53
N GLY A 174 -13.03 -3.04 -6.95
CA GLY A 174 -13.09 -3.94 -5.81
C GLY A 174 -13.64 -3.24 -4.57
N SER A 175 -14.17 -3.99 -3.61
CA SER A 175 -14.81 -3.42 -2.42
C SER A 175 -13.89 -2.49 -1.60
N VAL A 176 -12.61 -2.85 -1.47
CA VAL A 176 -11.64 -2.04 -0.72
C VAL A 176 -11.29 -0.77 -1.49
N SER A 177 -11.02 -0.86 -2.79
CA SER A 177 -10.70 0.30 -3.62
C SER A 177 -11.88 1.25 -3.77
N ASP A 178 -13.09 0.72 -3.99
CA ASP A 178 -14.32 1.49 -4.00
C ASP A 178 -14.52 2.24 -2.68
N TYR A 179 -14.36 1.57 -1.55
CA TYR A 179 -14.50 2.21 -0.25
C TYR A 179 -13.47 3.32 -0.03
N CYS A 180 -12.19 3.08 -0.36
CA CYS A 180 -11.12 4.06 -0.18
C CYS A 180 -11.37 5.31 -1.01
N VAL A 181 -11.81 5.17 -2.27
CA VAL A 181 -12.14 6.32 -3.15
C VAL A 181 -13.18 7.26 -2.51
N HIS A 182 -14.13 6.70 -1.75
CA HIS A 182 -15.19 7.49 -1.13
C HIS A 182 -14.85 8.00 0.29
N HIS A 183 -13.96 7.32 1.02
CA HIS A 183 -13.76 7.54 2.46
C HIS A 183 -12.34 7.96 2.85
N CYS A 184 -11.33 7.83 1.99
CA CYS A 184 -9.99 8.30 2.32
C CYS A 184 -9.96 9.83 2.44
N VAL A 185 -9.23 10.31 3.45
CA VAL A 185 -9.03 11.74 3.70
C VAL A 185 -8.10 12.42 2.69
N CYS A 186 -7.47 11.66 1.80
CA CYS A 186 -6.53 12.14 0.80
C CYS A 186 -6.78 11.52 -0.59
N PRO A 187 -6.22 12.08 -1.68
CA PRO A 187 -6.42 11.58 -3.02
C PRO A 187 -6.09 10.10 -3.18
N VAL A 188 -6.98 9.36 -3.84
CA VAL A 188 -6.82 7.94 -4.14
C VAL A 188 -6.57 7.75 -5.62
N VAL A 189 -5.48 7.07 -5.96
CA VAL A 189 -5.12 6.66 -7.32
C VAL A 189 -5.38 5.17 -7.47
N VAL A 190 -6.32 4.83 -8.35
CA VAL A 190 -6.67 3.44 -8.62
C VAL A 190 -6.00 2.96 -9.90
N VAL A 191 -5.08 2.01 -9.76
CA VAL A 191 -4.31 1.43 -10.86
C VAL A 191 -5.05 0.21 -11.43
N ARG A 192 -5.29 0.22 -12.74
CA ARG A 192 -5.87 -0.92 -13.45
C ARG A 192 -4.78 -1.90 -13.83
N TYR A 193 -4.99 -3.18 -13.52
CA TYR A 193 -4.11 -4.23 -14.01
C TYR A 193 -4.46 -4.50 -15.48
N PRO A 194 -3.47 -4.60 -16.38
CA PRO A 194 -3.74 -4.88 -17.80
C PRO A 194 -4.40 -6.25 -17.96
N ASP A 195 -5.42 -6.33 -18.81
CA ASP A 195 -6.04 -7.61 -19.16
C ASP A 195 -5.16 -8.30 -20.25
N ASP A 196 -4.94 -9.61 -20.16
CA ASP A 196 -4.14 -10.41 -21.13
C ASP A 196 -4.61 -10.30 -22.61
N LYS A 197 -5.72 -9.62 -22.88
CA LYS A 197 -6.26 -9.38 -24.23
C LYS A 197 -5.54 -8.26 -24.98
N ASP A 198 -4.83 -7.38 -24.29
CA ASP A 198 -4.11 -6.27 -24.94
C ASP A 198 -2.70 -6.66 -25.39
N ALA A 199 -2.21 -7.85 -25.01
CA ALA A 199 -0.87 -8.34 -25.38
C ALA A 199 -0.81 -9.08 -26.74
N THR A 200 -1.94 -9.27 -27.44
CA THR A 200 -1.99 -10.03 -28.71
C THR A 200 -2.39 -9.24 -29.95
N SER A 201 -2.44 -7.91 -29.89
CA SER A 201 -2.63 -7.08 -31.08
C SER A 201 -1.53 -6.04 -31.23
N GLY A 202 -0.63 -6.26 -32.19
CA GLY A 202 0.14 -5.20 -32.83
C GLY A 202 1.59 -5.05 -32.36
N ASN A 203 2.49 -5.66 -33.13
CA ASN A 203 3.86 -5.22 -33.25
C ASN A 203 3.83 -3.82 -33.92
N ASP A 204 3.88 -2.73 -33.15
CA ASP A 204 4.33 -1.41 -33.61
C ASP A 204 4.59 -0.48 -32.42
N SER A 205 5.76 0.14 -32.43
CA SER A 205 6.18 1.17 -31.49
C SER A 205 5.25 2.38 -31.53
N VAL A 206 4.48 2.64 -30.48
CA VAL A 206 3.77 3.92 -30.31
C VAL A 206 3.76 4.33 -28.83
N THR A 207 4.17 5.57 -28.60
CA THR A 207 4.11 6.31 -27.34
C THR A 207 2.71 6.26 -26.72
N ASP A 208 2.64 5.84 -25.46
CA ASP A 208 1.42 5.80 -24.64
C ASP A 208 0.94 7.22 -24.34
N VAL A 209 0.08 7.75 -25.22
CA VAL A 209 -0.63 9.01 -25.00
C VAL A 209 -2.05 8.65 -24.58
N LEU A 210 -2.36 8.90 -23.32
CA LEU A 210 -3.72 8.80 -22.77
C LEU A 210 -4.65 9.75 -23.55
N HIS A 211 -5.64 9.18 -24.25
CA HIS A 211 -6.65 9.98 -24.92
C HIS A 211 -7.79 10.32 -23.94
N PRO A 212 -8.31 11.57 -23.93
CA PRO A 212 -9.46 11.92 -23.10
C PRO A 212 -10.71 11.14 -23.53
N VAL A 213 -11.51 10.73 -22.55
CA VAL A 213 -12.82 10.09 -22.77
C VAL A 213 -13.78 11.11 -23.41
N PRO A 214 -14.48 10.77 -24.51
CA PRO A 214 -15.49 11.67 -25.08
C PRO A 214 -16.64 11.87 -24.09
N GLU A 215 -16.98 13.12 -23.81
CA GLU A 215 -18.17 13.49 -23.03
C GLU A 215 -19.41 13.32 -23.91
N GLU A 216 -20.22 12.29 -23.67
CA GLU A 216 -21.60 12.25 -24.16
C GLU A 216 -22.49 12.92 -23.12
N GLU A 217 -22.91 14.17 -23.38
CA GLU A 217 -23.94 14.83 -22.58
C GLU A 217 -25.31 14.18 -22.81
N PRO A 218 -25.99 13.64 -21.79
CA PRO A 218 -27.35 13.16 -21.95
C PRO A 218 -28.30 14.35 -22.10
N ILE A 219 -28.90 14.47 -23.29
CA ILE A 219 -29.96 15.43 -23.59
C ILE A 219 -31.22 15.06 -22.80
N TYR A 220 -31.60 15.88 -21.82
CA TYR A 220 -32.86 15.74 -21.10
C TYR A 220 -34.00 16.38 -21.90
N HIS A 221 -35.00 15.58 -22.29
CA HIS A 221 -36.25 16.10 -22.84
C HIS A 221 -37.20 16.46 -21.71
N ASP A 222 -37.54 17.75 -21.62
CA ASP A 222 -38.47 18.30 -20.64
C ASP A 222 -39.90 17.78 -20.89
N ALA A 223 -40.56 17.32 -19.84
CA ALA A 223 -41.90 16.72 -19.94
C ALA A 223 -42.95 17.82 -20.15
N SER A 224 -43.57 17.84 -21.33
CA SER A 224 -44.62 18.82 -21.64
C SER A 224 -45.88 18.62 -20.77
N ASP A 225 -46.29 19.68 -20.09
CA ASP A 225 -47.53 19.79 -19.33
C ASP A 225 -48.77 19.41 -20.14
N LYS A 226 -49.52 18.42 -19.66
CA LYS A 226 -50.90 18.15 -20.11
C LYS A 226 -51.86 19.09 -19.40
N THR A 227 -52.17 20.22 -20.02
CA THR A 227 -53.43 20.94 -19.76
C THR A 227 -54.51 20.42 -20.70
N ALA A 228 -55.36 19.53 -20.20
CA ALA A 228 -56.60 19.16 -20.88
C ALA A 228 -57.72 20.07 -20.37
N VAL A 229 -58.12 21.04 -21.19
CA VAL A 229 -59.38 21.77 -21.07
C VAL A 229 -60.43 20.99 -21.85
N ARG A 230 -61.40 20.41 -21.14
CA ARG A 230 -62.83 20.44 -21.50
C ARG A 230 -63.71 19.96 -20.36
#